data_AF-A0A015IAQ8-F1
#
_entry.id   AF-A0A015IAQ8-F1
#
_cell.length_a   1.000
_cell.length_b   1.000
_cell.length_c   1.000
_cell.angle_alpha   90.00
_cell.angle_beta   90.00
_cell.angle_gamma   90.00
#
_symmetry.space_group_name_H-M   'P 1'
#
loop_
_entity.id
_entity.type
_entity.pdbx_description
1 polymer ?
#
loop_
_entity_poly.entity_id
_entity_poly.type
_entity_poly.pdbx_seq_one_letter_code
_entity_poly.pdbx_strand_id
1 'polypeptide(L)'
;MNKLNYRKKTDTSNVIEQKENFIEESEENSKEKRPLNLILNDQNRLLSCLILFRIINAIFTKTYFNPDEYWQSVEVAHYLVFGYPKLFYLVYCFEKIRSIAHPLLFATLYKNLAILGLDKGNLFIYAPRIFQAVFAGIGDLYTYKLAKKLFNESTANWTLFCSIVSWFNFFCSIRMLSNSIETVLTTVALYYWPWPSFSNFMSWNDRIKALRISLTLAAICCILRPTNVIVWGFLGIQLLWKTREHLISIILNTLFITIIAISTIVLVDYTFYGEIVFVPINFFNFHFNLSMWYLTCDPPLMSKEIDIENYVDEADQFYNNPHEFLKTYFEPINSTSSSTDLNLRKWPNYLIMFEALLPDLNLFLEKLDYRECARFFNSHFIDDWRRRGDVIAFCKN
;
A
#
# COMPACT_ATOMS: atom_id res chain seq x y z
N MET A 1 34.63 -45.46 5.59
CA MET A 1 34.92 -44.13 6.16
C MET A 1 35.69 -43.31 5.12
N ASN A 2 35.00 -42.69 4.16
CA ASN A 2 35.62 -41.85 3.11
C ASN A 2 34.83 -40.53 3.03
N LYS A 3 35.44 -39.43 3.51
CA LYS A 3 34.89 -38.07 3.41
C LYS A 3 35.30 -37.47 2.06
N LEU A 4 34.31 -37.19 1.22
CA LEU A 4 34.42 -36.39 0.00
C LEU A 4 34.66 -34.92 0.36
N ASN A 5 35.81 -34.38 -0.03
CA ASN A 5 36.11 -32.94 -0.04
C ASN A 5 35.58 -32.33 -1.35
N TYR A 6 34.33 -31.87 -1.37
CA TYR A 6 33.85 -30.95 -2.40
C TYR A 6 34.29 -29.53 -2.02
N ARG A 7 35.43 -29.10 -2.57
CA ARG A 7 36.01 -27.77 -2.36
C ARG A 7 35.31 -26.75 -3.27
N LYS A 8 34.67 -25.75 -2.66
CA LYS A 8 34.23 -24.46 -3.24
C LYS A 8 35.21 -23.98 -4.33
N LYS A 9 34.84 -24.10 -5.61
CA LYS A 9 35.61 -23.53 -6.72
C LYS A 9 34.75 -22.73 -7.72
N THR A 10 33.48 -22.50 -7.42
CA THR A 10 32.50 -21.88 -8.33
C THR A 10 32.13 -20.43 -8.01
N ASP A 11 32.47 -19.89 -6.84
CA ASP A 11 32.17 -18.47 -6.50
C ASP A 11 33.28 -17.50 -6.89
N THR A 12 34.54 -17.94 -6.91
CA THR A 12 35.67 -17.07 -7.24
C THR A 12 35.73 -16.73 -8.73
N SER A 13 35.31 -17.63 -9.63
CA SER A 13 35.28 -17.37 -11.06
C SER A 13 34.28 -16.27 -11.42
N ASN A 14 33.05 -16.33 -10.88
CA ASN A 14 32.02 -15.31 -11.14
C ASN A 14 32.39 -13.94 -10.56
N VAL A 15 33.08 -13.90 -9.42
CA VAL A 15 33.58 -12.66 -8.82
C VAL A 15 34.76 -12.09 -9.60
N ILE A 16 35.60 -12.94 -10.19
CA ILE A 16 36.73 -12.50 -11.05
C ILE A 16 36.22 -12.02 -12.40
N GLU A 17 35.24 -12.68 -13.00
CA GLU A 17 34.59 -12.27 -14.26
C GLU A 17 33.82 -10.95 -14.10
N GLN A 18 33.15 -10.75 -12.96
CA GLN A 18 32.56 -9.46 -12.59
C GLN A 18 33.62 -8.38 -12.32
N LYS A 19 34.78 -8.76 -11.79
CA LYS A 19 35.91 -7.85 -11.53
C LYS A 19 36.61 -7.43 -12.81
N GLU A 20 36.76 -8.33 -13.80
CA GLU A 20 37.31 -8.03 -15.11
C GLU A 20 36.35 -7.15 -15.92
N ASN A 21 35.05 -7.46 -15.94
CA ASN A 21 34.05 -6.59 -16.56
C ASN A 21 33.99 -5.19 -15.91
N PHE A 22 34.20 -5.08 -14.60
CA PHE A 22 34.22 -3.78 -13.90
C PHE A 22 35.55 -3.04 -14.05
N ILE A 23 36.68 -3.75 -14.21
CA ILE A 23 37.98 -3.15 -14.52
C ILE A 23 37.99 -2.68 -15.97
N GLU A 24 37.47 -3.45 -16.93
CA GLU A 24 37.26 -3.01 -18.31
C GLU A 24 36.29 -1.83 -18.39
N GLU A 25 35.17 -1.83 -17.65
CA GLU A 25 34.31 -0.63 -17.54
C GLU A 25 35.04 0.55 -16.89
N SER A 26 35.97 0.33 -15.96
CA SER A 26 36.73 1.41 -15.30
C SER A 26 37.87 1.96 -16.17
N GLU A 27 38.50 1.10 -16.99
CA GLU A 27 39.55 1.48 -17.93
C GLU A 27 38.97 2.06 -19.23
N GLU A 28 37.81 1.58 -19.70
CA GLU A 28 37.02 2.24 -20.75
C GLU A 28 36.44 3.59 -20.28
N ASN A 29 35.94 3.70 -19.04
CA ASN A 29 35.52 5.00 -18.48
C ASN A 29 36.70 5.99 -18.26
N SER A 30 37.94 5.51 -18.25
CA SER A 30 39.12 6.38 -18.24
C SER A 30 39.46 6.93 -19.63
N LYS A 31 39.02 6.25 -20.70
CA LYS A 31 39.23 6.64 -22.11
C LYS A 31 38.02 7.26 -22.80
N GLU A 32 36.81 7.11 -22.26
CA GLU A 32 35.60 7.73 -22.81
C GLU A 32 34.89 8.57 -21.73
N LYS A 33 35.45 9.74 -21.40
CA LYS A 33 34.74 10.78 -20.63
C LYS A 33 33.60 11.36 -21.49
N ARG A 34 32.48 10.65 -21.60
CA ARG A 34 31.20 11.32 -21.93
C ARG A 34 30.97 12.37 -20.84
N PRO A 35 30.83 13.66 -21.18
CA PRO A 35 30.68 14.69 -20.17
C PRO A 35 29.43 14.41 -19.32
N LEU A 36 29.58 14.47 -18.00
CA LEU A 36 28.52 14.26 -16.99
C LEU A 36 27.23 15.04 -17.32
N ASN A 37 27.37 16.21 -17.97
CA ASN A 37 26.28 17.04 -18.46
C ASN A 37 25.40 16.34 -19.51
N LEU A 38 25.95 15.49 -20.38
CA LEU A 38 25.17 14.70 -21.34
C LEU A 38 24.36 13.60 -20.65
N ILE A 39 24.94 12.91 -19.66
CA ILE A 39 24.26 11.85 -18.91
C ILE A 39 23.12 12.43 -18.05
N LEU A 40 23.36 13.57 -17.40
CA LEU A 40 22.33 14.30 -16.65
C LEU A 40 21.21 14.78 -17.60
N ASN A 41 21.56 15.26 -18.78
CA ASN A 41 20.60 15.69 -19.80
C ASN A 41 19.73 14.52 -20.29
N ASP A 42 20.32 13.34 -20.52
CA ASP A 42 19.57 12.14 -20.94
C ASP A 42 18.63 11.62 -19.85
N GLN A 43 19.05 11.64 -18.58
CA GLN A 43 18.15 11.28 -17.47
C GLN A 43 17.01 12.28 -17.28
N ASN A 44 17.27 13.57 -17.44
CA ASN A 44 16.24 14.61 -17.34
C ASN A 44 15.24 14.53 -18.50
N ARG A 45 15.72 14.23 -19.71
CA ARG A 45 14.88 13.94 -20.87
C ARG A 45 14.01 12.71 -20.65
N LEU A 46 14.61 11.61 -20.16
CA LEU A 46 13.87 10.40 -19.82
C LEU A 46 12.78 10.68 -18.77
N LEU A 47 13.12 11.38 -17.68
CA LEU A 47 12.16 11.76 -16.64
C LEU A 47 11.00 12.57 -17.22
N SER A 48 11.31 13.56 -18.08
CA SER A 48 10.29 14.41 -18.70
C SER A 48 9.35 13.59 -19.59
N CYS A 49 9.89 12.62 -20.35
CA CYS A 49 9.09 11.71 -21.18
C CYS A 49 8.20 10.79 -20.32
N LEU A 50 8.73 10.25 -19.23
CA LEU A 50 7.98 9.38 -18.31
C LEU A 50 6.86 10.15 -17.60
N ILE A 51 7.13 11.35 -17.12
CA ILE A 51 6.11 12.22 -16.51
C ILE A 51 5.04 12.57 -17.54
N LEU A 52 5.43 12.98 -18.76
CA LEU A 52 4.48 13.30 -19.81
C LEU A 52 3.60 12.09 -20.16
N PHE A 53 4.20 10.91 -20.29
CA PHE A 53 3.47 9.66 -20.50
C PHE A 53 2.46 9.37 -19.37
N ARG A 54 2.87 9.53 -18.10
CA ARG A 54 1.97 9.31 -16.95
C ARG A 54 0.88 10.37 -16.85
N ILE A 55 1.15 11.63 -17.22
CA ILE A 55 0.13 12.69 -17.27
C ILE A 55 -0.91 12.38 -18.35
N ILE A 56 -0.45 11.97 -19.55
CA ILE A 56 -1.34 11.53 -20.63
C ILE A 56 -2.22 10.38 -20.12
N ASN A 57 -1.61 9.34 -19.53
CA ASN A 57 -2.33 8.23 -18.92
C ASN A 57 -3.37 8.68 -17.87
N ALA A 58 -3.01 9.61 -16.98
CA ALA A 58 -3.89 10.15 -15.95
C ALA A 58 -5.12 10.90 -16.52
N ILE A 59 -4.97 11.57 -17.67
CA ILE A 59 -6.06 12.26 -18.35
C ILE A 59 -7.01 11.26 -19.03
N PHE A 60 -6.47 10.19 -19.62
CA PHE A 60 -7.27 9.17 -20.31
C PHE A 60 -7.99 8.22 -19.34
N THR A 61 -7.43 7.97 -18.15
CA THR A 61 -8.05 7.08 -17.16
C THR A 61 -9.19 7.80 -16.41
N LYS A 62 -10.44 7.61 -16.86
CA LYS A 62 -11.64 8.23 -16.26
C LYS A 62 -12.45 7.32 -15.33
N THR A 63 -12.08 6.05 -15.21
CA THR A 63 -12.81 5.03 -14.46
C THR A 63 -12.66 5.15 -12.95
N TYR A 64 -13.69 4.72 -12.20
CA TYR A 64 -13.64 4.49 -10.75
C TYR A 64 -13.09 3.09 -10.46
N PHE A 65 -12.32 2.93 -9.37
CA PHE A 65 -11.77 1.63 -8.98
C PHE A 65 -12.07 1.28 -7.52
N ASN A 66 -11.50 2.02 -6.57
CA ASN A 66 -11.64 1.72 -5.15
C ASN A 66 -12.14 2.97 -4.40
N PRO A 67 -13.07 2.85 -3.43
CA PRO A 67 -13.53 4.00 -2.65
C PRO A 67 -12.40 4.75 -1.94
N ASP A 68 -11.30 4.07 -1.61
CA ASP A 68 -10.10 4.67 -1.01
C ASP A 68 -9.52 5.82 -1.84
N GLU A 69 -9.67 5.77 -3.16
CA GLU A 69 -9.21 6.84 -4.08
C GLU A 69 -9.91 8.16 -3.79
N TYR A 70 -11.17 8.15 -3.33
CA TYR A 70 -11.97 9.35 -3.13
C TYR A 70 -12.20 9.62 -1.65
N TRP A 71 -12.86 8.68 -0.97
CA TRP A 71 -13.36 8.81 0.40
C TRP A 71 -12.27 8.77 1.47
N GLN A 72 -11.06 8.34 1.13
CA GLN A 72 -9.91 8.30 2.05
C GLN A 72 -8.75 9.19 1.59
N SER A 73 -8.91 9.95 0.51
CA SER A 73 -7.85 10.84 0.02
C SER A 73 -8.40 12.21 -0.42
N VAL A 74 -8.97 12.33 -1.62
CA VAL A 74 -9.29 13.63 -2.22
C VAL A 74 -10.53 14.30 -1.64
N GLU A 75 -11.55 13.54 -1.23
CA GLU A 75 -12.73 14.12 -0.57
C GLU A 75 -12.38 14.67 0.81
N VAL A 76 -11.55 13.94 1.55
CA VAL A 76 -10.99 14.39 2.83
C VAL A 76 -10.16 15.65 2.66
N ALA A 77 -9.26 15.64 1.66
CA ALA A 77 -8.43 16.79 1.34
C ALA A 77 -9.25 18.02 0.94
N HIS A 78 -10.31 17.84 0.16
CA HIS A 78 -11.24 18.91 -0.20
C HIS A 78 -11.94 19.47 1.04
N TYR A 79 -12.45 18.59 1.92
CA TYR A 79 -13.08 19.00 3.17
C TYR A 79 -12.13 19.84 4.04
N LEU A 80 -10.87 19.43 4.18
CA LEU A 80 -9.86 20.16 4.96
C LEU A 80 -9.64 21.61 4.47
N VAL A 81 -9.85 21.87 3.18
CA VAL A 81 -9.59 23.19 2.56
C VAL A 81 -10.84 24.05 2.47
N PHE A 82 -11.98 23.48 2.07
CA PHE A 82 -13.18 24.24 1.74
C PHE A 82 -14.34 24.04 2.72
N GLY A 83 -14.34 22.95 3.50
CA GLY A 83 -15.42 22.57 4.42
C GLY A 83 -16.69 22.08 3.71
N TYR A 84 -17.30 20.99 4.22
CA TYR A 84 -18.66 20.54 3.84
C TYR A 84 -19.47 20.15 5.08
N PRO A 85 -20.82 20.20 5.08
CA PRO A 85 -21.55 20.07 6.34
C PRO A 85 -21.66 18.67 6.97
N LYS A 86 -21.57 17.53 6.27
CA LYS A 86 -22.11 16.27 6.85
C LYS A 86 -21.41 14.92 6.61
N LEU A 87 -20.67 14.70 5.52
CA LEU A 87 -20.23 13.33 5.17
C LEU A 87 -18.84 12.94 5.72
N PHE A 88 -18.00 13.93 6.04
CA PHE A 88 -16.64 13.72 6.55
C PHE A 88 -16.58 13.24 8.01
N TYR A 89 -17.55 13.65 8.84
CA TYR A 89 -17.53 13.44 10.29
C TYR A 89 -17.56 11.95 10.69
N LEU A 90 -18.21 11.09 9.89
CA LEU A 90 -18.40 9.67 10.23
C LEU A 90 -17.13 8.82 10.11
N VAL A 91 -16.21 9.12 9.18
CA VAL A 91 -15.09 8.20 8.85
C VAL A 91 -13.81 8.52 9.65
N TYR A 92 -13.52 9.79 9.93
CA TYR A 92 -12.29 10.20 10.61
C TYR A 92 -12.51 10.54 12.09
N CYS A 93 -13.67 11.08 12.47
CA CYS A 93 -13.86 11.62 13.82
C CYS A 93 -14.35 10.60 14.86
N PHE A 94 -15.04 9.52 14.45
CA PHE A 94 -15.74 8.67 15.42
C PHE A 94 -14.79 7.87 16.33
N GLU A 95 -13.61 7.47 15.84
CA GLU A 95 -12.66 6.66 16.64
C GLU A 95 -11.17 6.99 16.38
N LYS A 96 -10.88 8.04 15.59
CA LYS A 96 -9.52 8.52 15.30
C LYS A 96 -8.56 7.41 14.80
N ILE A 97 -9.11 6.48 14.01
CA ILE A 97 -8.42 5.26 13.53
C ILE A 97 -7.55 5.49 12.28
N ARG A 98 -7.53 6.70 11.72
CA ARG A 98 -6.76 7.03 10.51
C ARG A 98 -6.03 8.34 10.63
N SER A 99 -4.82 8.40 10.08
CA SER A 99 -4.04 9.63 10.03
C SER A 99 -4.45 10.47 8.83
N ILE A 100 -4.35 11.79 8.96
CA ILE A 100 -4.57 12.74 7.87
C ILE A 100 -3.34 12.95 6.97
N ALA A 101 -2.22 12.30 7.26
CA ALA A 101 -0.95 12.52 6.54
C ALA A 101 -1.05 12.33 5.02
N HIS A 102 -1.76 11.30 4.55
CA HIS A 102 -1.96 11.07 3.12
C HIS A 102 -2.91 12.10 2.48
N PRO A 103 -4.12 12.36 3.01
CA PRO A 103 -4.97 13.45 2.52
C PRO A 103 -4.31 14.83 2.52
N LEU A 104 -3.42 15.11 3.49
CA LEU A 104 -2.74 16.40 3.59
C LEU A 104 -1.91 16.74 2.35
N LEU A 105 -1.37 15.74 1.65
CA LEU A 105 -0.67 15.93 0.37
C LEU A 105 -1.59 16.59 -0.67
N PHE A 106 -2.83 16.12 -0.78
CA PHE A 106 -3.82 16.70 -1.70
C PHE A 106 -4.44 17.97 -1.15
N ALA A 107 -4.56 18.11 0.17
CA ALA A 107 -5.09 19.33 0.79
C ALA A 107 -4.16 20.51 0.55
N THR A 108 -2.84 20.31 0.66
CA THR A 108 -1.85 21.34 0.31
C THR A 108 -1.93 21.74 -1.17
N LEU A 109 -2.11 20.76 -2.06
CA LEU A 109 -2.34 21.02 -3.49
C LEU A 109 -3.60 21.88 -3.71
N TYR A 110 -4.73 21.50 -3.12
CA TYR A 110 -5.98 22.26 -3.23
C TYR A 110 -5.90 23.66 -2.62
N LYS A 111 -5.22 23.82 -1.48
CA LYS A 111 -5.04 25.13 -0.87
C LYS A 111 -4.23 26.07 -1.78
N ASN A 112 -3.19 25.56 -2.42
CA ASN A 112 -2.40 26.33 -3.39
C ASN A 112 -3.25 26.72 -4.60
N LEU A 113 -4.06 25.81 -5.15
CA LEU A 113 -4.98 26.14 -6.25
C LEU A 113 -6.01 27.20 -5.86
N ALA A 114 -6.56 27.11 -4.64
CA ALA A 114 -7.50 28.08 -4.11
C ALA A 114 -6.87 29.47 -3.94
N ILE A 115 -5.63 29.55 -3.43
CA ILE A 115 -4.89 30.82 -3.31
C ILE A 115 -4.65 31.46 -4.68
N LEU A 116 -4.43 30.65 -5.72
CA LEU A 116 -4.25 31.11 -7.10
C LEU A 116 -5.57 31.42 -7.82
N GLY A 117 -6.74 31.18 -7.21
CA GLY A 117 -8.05 31.33 -7.85
C GLY A 117 -8.31 30.32 -8.97
N LEU A 118 -7.63 29.16 -8.95
CA LEU A 118 -7.76 28.06 -9.91
C LEU A 118 -8.63 26.91 -9.36
N ASP A 119 -9.48 27.22 -8.37
CA ASP A 119 -10.45 26.31 -7.75
C ASP A 119 -11.69 26.05 -8.63
N LYS A 120 -11.84 26.80 -9.73
CA LYS A 120 -12.96 26.66 -10.67
C LYS A 120 -12.55 25.90 -11.94
N GLY A 121 -13.31 24.85 -12.26
CA GLY A 121 -13.26 24.15 -13.54
C GLY A 121 -12.44 22.85 -13.54
N ASN A 122 -12.15 22.34 -14.74
CA ASN A 122 -11.60 21.01 -14.94
C ASN A 122 -10.19 20.83 -14.34
N LEU A 123 -9.39 21.89 -14.25
CA LEU A 123 -8.04 21.82 -13.68
C LEU A 123 -8.07 21.31 -12.24
N PHE A 124 -9.04 21.78 -11.44
CA PHE A 124 -9.21 21.36 -10.05
C PHE A 124 -9.49 19.85 -9.93
N ILE A 125 -10.32 19.31 -10.84
CA ILE A 125 -10.68 17.88 -10.89
C ILE A 125 -9.47 17.02 -11.30
N TYR A 126 -8.66 17.49 -12.26
CA TYR A 126 -7.51 16.73 -12.76
C TYR A 126 -6.22 16.94 -11.95
N ALA A 127 -6.12 17.99 -11.14
CA ALA A 127 -4.89 18.32 -10.42
C ALA A 127 -4.35 17.19 -9.52
N PRO A 128 -5.15 16.49 -8.70
CA PRO A 128 -4.66 15.37 -7.89
C PRO A 128 -4.07 14.23 -8.74
N ARG A 129 -4.67 13.96 -9.90
CA ARG A 129 -4.22 12.93 -10.84
C ARG A 129 -2.93 13.32 -11.53
N ILE A 130 -2.81 14.58 -11.94
CA ILE A 130 -1.57 15.12 -12.51
C ILE A 130 -0.45 15.08 -11.47
N PHE A 131 -0.74 15.48 -10.23
CA PHE A 131 0.20 15.39 -9.12
C PHE A 131 0.69 13.96 -8.90
N GLN A 132 -0.24 13.00 -8.84
CA GLN A 132 0.09 11.59 -8.71
C GLN A 132 0.89 11.04 -9.91
N ALA A 133 0.57 11.48 -11.13
CA ALA A 133 1.30 11.10 -12.33
C ALA A 133 2.77 11.54 -12.31
N VAL A 134 3.08 12.69 -11.71
CA VAL A 134 4.46 13.13 -11.50
C VAL A 134 5.21 12.15 -10.59
N PHE A 135 4.60 11.73 -9.48
CA PHE A 135 5.17 10.70 -8.60
C PHE A 135 5.34 9.37 -9.32
N ALA A 136 4.37 8.95 -10.13
CA ALA A 136 4.48 7.71 -10.91
C ALA A 136 5.67 7.76 -11.89
N GLY A 137 5.88 8.88 -12.60
CA GLY A 137 7.01 9.06 -13.51
C GLY A 137 8.37 9.08 -12.79
N ILE A 138 8.42 9.68 -11.58
CA ILE A 138 9.59 9.57 -10.69
C ILE A 138 9.82 8.12 -10.30
N GLY A 139 8.76 7.40 -9.92
CA GLY A 139 8.79 5.98 -9.61
C GLY A 139 9.44 5.16 -10.73
N ASP A 140 8.94 5.29 -11.96
CA ASP A 140 9.47 4.59 -13.13
C ASP A 140 10.97 4.86 -13.34
N LEU A 141 11.40 6.12 -13.22
CA LEU A 141 12.83 6.47 -13.35
C LEU A 141 13.65 5.81 -12.24
N TYR A 142 13.17 5.83 -10.99
CA TYR A 142 13.90 5.22 -9.88
C TYR A 142 13.87 3.70 -9.92
N THR A 143 12.84 3.08 -10.48
CA THR A 143 12.83 1.65 -10.81
C THR A 143 13.94 1.32 -11.82
N TYR A 144 14.06 2.12 -12.88
CA TYR A 144 15.16 2.00 -13.85
C TYR A 144 16.53 2.19 -13.18
N LYS A 145 16.70 3.26 -12.39
CA LYS A 145 17.97 3.55 -11.69
C LYS A 145 18.33 2.48 -10.68
N LEU A 146 17.36 1.93 -9.95
CA LEU A 146 17.58 0.84 -9.00
C LEU A 146 18.00 -0.43 -9.73
N ALA A 147 17.33 -0.80 -10.82
CA ALA A 147 17.71 -1.95 -11.62
C ALA A 147 19.11 -1.80 -12.23
N LYS A 148 19.43 -0.62 -12.78
CA LYS A 148 20.77 -0.30 -13.29
C LYS A 148 21.83 -0.36 -12.19
N LYS A 149 21.48 0.08 -10.98
CA LYS A 149 22.36 0.04 -9.81
C LYS A 149 22.57 -1.39 -9.30
N LEU A 150 21.58 -2.27 -9.33
CA LEU A 150 21.72 -3.63 -8.78
C LEU A 150 22.29 -4.64 -9.77
N PHE A 151 22.06 -4.41 -11.06
CA PHE A 151 22.40 -5.34 -12.13
C PHE A 151 23.20 -4.62 -13.22
N ASN A 152 22.65 -4.52 -14.44
CA ASN A 152 23.28 -3.88 -15.59
C ASN A 152 22.27 -3.04 -16.39
N GLU A 153 22.76 -2.31 -17.39
CA GLU A 153 21.94 -1.42 -18.22
C GLU A 153 20.86 -2.15 -19.04
N SER A 154 21.18 -3.32 -19.58
CA SER A 154 20.21 -4.14 -20.32
C SER A 154 19.03 -4.55 -19.43
N THR A 155 19.30 -5.03 -18.21
CA THR A 155 18.28 -5.40 -17.23
C THR A 155 17.43 -4.20 -16.83
N ALA A 156 18.05 -3.02 -16.68
CA ALA A 156 17.36 -1.79 -16.36
C ALA A 156 16.35 -1.39 -17.44
N ASN A 157 16.74 -1.47 -18.72
CA ASN A 157 15.85 -1.19 -19.85
C ASN A 157 14.64 -2.14 -19.89
N TRP A 158 14.87 -3.44 -19.70
CA TRP A 158 13.78 -4.43 -19.63
C TRP A 158 12.88 -4.22 -18.42
N THR A 159 13.44 -3.86 -17.26
CA THR A 159 12.65 -3.60 -16.06
C THR A 159 11.76 -2.37 -16.25
N LEU A 160 12.29 -1.30 -16.86
CA LEU A 160 11.51 -0.11 -17.19
C LEU A 160 10.39 -0.44 -18.19
N PHE A 161 10.70 -1.20 -19.24
CA PHE A 161 9.73 -1.68 -20.21
C PHE A 161 8.59 -2.47 -19.53
N CYS A 162 8.94 -3.45 -18.70
CA CYS A 162 7.95 -4.24 -17.95
C CYS A 162 7.12 -3.38 -16.99
N SER A 163 7.72 -2.38 -16.33
CA SER A 163 6.98 -1.46 -15.44
C SER A 163 5.96 -0.60 -16.18
N ILE A 164 6.33 -0.09 -17.36
CA ILE A 164 5.48 0.78 -18.17
C ILE A 164 4.34 -0.01 -18.83
N VAL A 165 4.66 -1.21 -19.37
CA VAL A 165 3.71 -2.06 -20.10
C VAL A 165 2.81 -2.86 -19.16
N SER A 166 3.18 -3.01 -17.88
CA SER A 166 2.32 -3.65 -16.88
C SER A 166 0.98 -2.92 -16.79
N TRP A 167 -0.09 -3.63 -17.16
CA TRP A 167 -1.48 -3.13 -17.10
C TRP A 167 -1.85 -2.62 -15.71
N PHE A 168 -1.40 -3.35 -14.67
CA PHE A 168 -1.66 -2.95 -13.29
C PHE A 168 -0.95 -1.64 -12.92
N ASN A 169 0.33 -1.49 -13.28
CA ASN A 169 1.04 -0.25 -13.02
C ASN A 169 0.48 0.90 -13.86
N PHE A 170 0.13 0.65 -15.12
CA PHE A 170 -0.54 1.61 -15.97
C PHE A 170 -1.82 2.15 -15.32
N PHE A 171 -2.65 1.26 -14.75
CA PHE A 171 -3.93 1.60 -14.18
C PHE A 171 -3.87 2.17 -12.75
N CYS A 172 -3.01 1.64 -11.88
CA CYS A 172 -3.00 1.98 -10.44
C CYS A 172 -2.04 3.12 -10.07
N SER A 173 -0.89 3.25 -10.76
CA SER A 173 0.17 4.19 -10.33
C SER A 173 -0.25 5.67 -10.32
N ILE A 174 -1.16 6.04 -11.23
CA ILE A 174 -1.69 7.39 -11.42
C ILE A 174 -2.90 7.71 -10.54
N ARG A 175 -3.45 6.72 -9.82
CA ARG A 175 -4.59 6.89 -8.92
C ARG A 175 -4.14 7.37 -7.55
N MET A 176 -4.98 8.14 -6.88
CA MET A 176 -4.74 8.77 -5.56
C MET A 176 -4.78 7.76 -4.40
N LEU A 177 -4.09 6.63 -4.56
CA LEU A 177 -3.95 5.59 -3.56
C LEU A 177 -2.66 5.82 -2.76
N SER A 178 -2.74 5.63 -1.44
CA SER A 178 -1.55 5.71 -0.58
C SER A 178 -0.50 4.66 -0.96
N ASN A 179 -0.93 3.48 -1.44
CA ASN A 179 -0.05 2.43 -1.98
C ASN A 179 0.81 2.93 -3.16
N SER A 180 0.25 3.80 -4.01
CA SER A 180 0.97 4.28 -5.20
C SER A 180 2.12 5.20 -4.80
N ILE A 181 1.89 6.13 -3.85
CA ILE A 181 2.94 6.99 -3.30
C ILE A 181 3.95 6.17 -2.49
N GLU A 182 3.47 5.25 -1.65
CA GLU A 182 4.31 4.32 -0.89
C GLU A 182 5.26 3.54 -1.80
N THR A 183 4.76 3.00 -2.92
CA THR A 183 5.56 2.23 -3.88
C THR A 183 6.67 3.08 -4.49
N VAL A 184 6.34 4.32 -4.90
CA VAL A 184 7.32 5.26 -5.45
C VAL A 184 8.39 5.58 -4.41
N LEU A 185 7.99 6.05 -3.23
CA LEU A 185 8.93 6.44 -2.16
C LEU A 185 9.78 5.26 -1.69
N THR A 186 9.21 4.06 -1.60
CA THR A 186 9.95 2.84 -1.25
C THR A 186 10.99 2.51 -2.32
N THR A 187 10.65 2.65 -3.61
CA THR A 187 11.61 2.43 -4.71
C THR A 187 12.75 3.44 -4.66
N VAL A 188 12.45 4.73 -4.42
CA VAL A 188 13.47 5.77 -4.26
C VAL A 188 14.35 5.49 -3.04
N ALA A 189 13.76 5.08 -1.92
CA ALA A 189 14.50 4.72 -0.72
C ALA A 189 15.44 3.52 -0.98
N LEU A 190 14.95 2.46 -1.63
CA LEU A 190 15.75 1.30 -2.02
C LEU A 190 16.93 1.69 -2.93
N TYR A 191 16.76 2.70 -3.79
CA TYR A 191 17.88 3.21 -4.58
C TYR A 191 19.00 3.80 -3.70
N TYR A 192 18.66 4.55 -2.65
CA TYR A 192 19.64 5.12 -1.72
C TYR A 192 20.12 4.14 -0.64
N TRP A 193 19.49 2.97 -0.50
CA TRP A 193 19.89 1.95 0.45
C TRP A 193 21.35 1.49 0.19
N PRO A 194 22.16 1.30 1.26
CA PRO A 194 23.57 0.92 1.12
C PRO A 194 23.72 -0.58 0.80
N TRP A 195 23.36 -0.97 -0.42
CA TRP A 195 23.50 -2.34 -0.91
C TRP A 195 24.94 -2.83 -0.80
N PRO A 196 25.19 -4.08 -0.37
CA PRO A 196 26.55 -4.55 -0.11
C PRO A 196 27.46 -4.58 -1.35
N SER A 197 26.90 -4.83 -2.53
CA SER A 197 27.66 -4.92 -3.79
C SER A 197 28.33 -3.59 -4.18
N PHE A 198 27.71 -2.46 -3.81
CA PHE A 198 28.19 -1.10 -4.12
C PHE A 198 28.78 -0.40 -2.91
N SER A 199 28.28 -0.80 -1.74
CA SER A 199 28.95 -0.86 -0.45
C SER A 199 30.40 -0.44 -0.50
N ASN A 200 31.22 -1.44 -0.84
CA ASN A 200 32.66 -1.47 -0.63
C ASN A 200 33.47 -0.35 -1.31
N PHE A 201 32.94 0.29 -2.35
CA PHE A 201 33.65 1.33 -3.11
C PHE A 201 33.41 2.75 -2.58
N MET A 202 32.44 2.92 -1.67
CA MET A 202 32.04 4.22 -1.16
C MET A 202 32.64 4.50 0.22
N SER A 203 33.09 5.74 0.45
CA SER A 203 33.49 6.22 1.78
C SER A 203 32.34 6.10 2.78
N TRP A 204 32.65 5.78 4.04
CA TRP A 204 31.66 5.62 5.11
C TRP A 204 30.77 6.86 5.29
N ASN A 205 31.33 8.06 5.15
CA ASN A 205 30.58 9.31 5.26
C ASN A 205 29.48 9.42 4.20
N ASP A 206 29.77 9.01 2.96
CA ASP A 206 28.79 9.11 1.89
C ASP A 206 27.77 7.95 1.97
N ARG A 207 28.17 6.78 2.47
CA ARG A 207 27.24 5.69 2.81
C ARG A 207 26.23 6.13 3.86
N ILE A 208 26.66 6.82 4.92
CA ILE A 208 25.75 7.34 5.93
C ILE A 208 24.79 8.38 5.34
N LYS A 209 25.26 9.29 4.48
CA LYS A 209 24.38 10.27 3.84
C LYS A 209 23.29 9.57 3.01
N ALA A 210 23.66 8.58 2.21
CA ALA A 210 22.71 7.79 1.42
C ALA A 210 21.73 7.02 2.33
N LEU A 211 22.24 6.41 3.41
CA LEU A 211 21.41 5.73 4.41
C LEU A 211 20.41 6.69 5.07
N ARG A 212 20.82 7.91 5.44
CA ARG A 212 19.92 8.93 6.01
C ARG A 212 18.80 9.27 5.03
N ILE A 213 19.12 9.50 3.76
CA ILE A 213 18.10 9.76 2.73
C ILE A 213 17.13 8.59 2.63
N SER A 214 17.65 7.37 2.57
CA SER A 214 16.81 6.17 2.50
C SER A 214 15.93 6.00 3.73
N LEU A 215 16.47 6.19 4.94
CA LEU A 215 15.73 6.06 6.19
C LEU A 215 14.66 7.16 6.34
N THR A 216 14.95 8.38 5.90
CA THR A 216 13.95 9.46 5.89
C THR A 216 12.79 9.13 4.94
N LEU A 217 13.09 8.66 3.73
CA LEU A 217 12.04 8.23 2.79
C LEU A 217 11.26 7.02 3.32
N ALA A 218 11.94 6.04 3.89
CA ALA A 218 11.33 4.89 4.55
C ALA A 218 10.38 5.32 5.69
N ALA A 219 10.81 6.26 6.52
CA ALA A 219 9.99 6.79 7.61
C ALA A 219 8.74 7.51 7.08
N ILE A 220 8.87 8.31 6.01
CA ILE A 220 7.71 8.92 5.33
C ILE A 220 6.76 7.83 4.79
N CYS A 221 7.28 6.76 4.19
CA CYS A 221 6.43 5.64 3.77
C CYS A 221 5.70 4.99 4.95
N CYS A 222 6.39 4.76 6.08
CA CYS A 222 5.78 4.18 7.27
C CYS A 222 4.70 5.09 7.88
N ILE A 223 4.83 6.40 7.74
CA ILE A 223 3.78 7.36 8.11
C ILE A 223 2.55 7.21 7.21
N LEU A 224 2.76 7.13 5.88
CA LEU A 224 1.66 6.99 4.92
C LEU A 224 1.00 5.61 5.01
N ARG A 225 1.78 4.56 5.29
CA ARG A 225 1.34 3.19 5.50
C ARG A 225 2.20 2.47 6.55
N PRO A 226 1.68 2.24 7.76
CA PRO A 226 2.40 1.54 8.84
C PRO A 226 2.87 0.13 8.47
N THR A 227 2.22 -0.53 7.50
CA THR A 227 2.59 -1.86 7.01
C THR A 227 3.99 -1.91 6.39
N ASN A 228 4.51 -0.79 5.88
CA ASN A 228 5.84 -0.76 5.27
C ASN A 228 6.98 -1.00 6.28
N VAL A 229 6.70 -0.92 7.58
CA VAL A 229 7.64 -1.29 8.65
C VAL A 229 8.15 -2.73 8.48
N ILE A 230 7.35 -3.62 7.88
CA ILE A 230 7.77 -5.02 7.62
C ILE A 230 8.96 -5.06 6.65
N VAL A 231 8.89 -4.33 5.54
CA VAL A 231 9.95 -4.28 4.52
C VAL A 231 11.24 -3.71 5.12
N TRP A 232 11.13 -2.58 5.82
CA TRP A 232 12.28 -1.90 6.40
C TRP A 232 12.85 -2.61 7.62
N GLY A 233 12.02 -3.30 8.40
CA GLY A 233 12.46 -4.16 9.50
C GLY A 233 13.35 -5.28 8.98
N PHE A 234 12.93 -5.97 7.93
CA PHE A 234 13.74 -7.03 7.30
C PHE A 234 15.08 -6.50 6.77
N LEU A 235 15.04 -5.43 5.96
CA LEU A 235 16.26 -4.84 5.38
C LEU A 235 17.18 -4.26 6.46
N GLY A 236 16.62 -3.62 7.47
CA GLY A 236 17.36 -3.07 8.60
C GLY A 236 18.10 -4.15 9.40
N ILE A 237 17.43 -5.26 9.71
CA ILE A 237 18.07 -6.41 10.38
C ILE A 237 19.21 -6.97 9.51
N GLN A 238 18.97 -7.13 8.20
CA GLN A 238 20.01 -7.59 7.27
C GLN A 238 21.23 -6.66 7.23
N LEU A 239 21.01 -5.34 7.23
CA LEU A 239 22.07 -4.33 7.23
C LEU A 239 22.88 -4.36 8.54
N LEU A 240 22.21 -4.49 9.68
CA LEU A 240 22.85 -4.60 11.00
C LEU A 240 23.68 -5.88 11.13
N TRP A 241 23.19 -7.01 10.59
CA TRP A 241 23.95 -8.25 10.59
C TRP A 241 25.22 -8.18 9.75
N LYS A 242 25.17 -7.50 8.60
CA LYS A 242 26.31 -7.41 7.67
C LYS A 242 27.34 -6.35 8.05
N THR A 243 26.93 -5.28 8.74
CA THR A 243 27.76 -4.07 8.97
C THR A 243 28.03 -3.85 10.46
N ARG A 244 28.64 -4.84 11.12
CA ARG A 244 28.83 -4.84 12.59
C ARG A 244 29.73 -3.70 13.09
N GLU A 245 30.73 -3.31 12.32
CA GLU A 245 31.73 -2.31 12.71
C GLU A 245 31.12 -0.92 12.97
N HIS A 246 30.00 -0.61 12.33
CA HIS A 246 29.33 0.69 12.45
C HIS A 246 27.89 0.59 12.97
N LEU A 247 27.58 -0.50 13.67
CA LEU A 247 26.24 -0.81 14.18
C LEU A 247 25.65 0.34 15.01
N ILE A 248 26.44 0.92 15.93
CA ILE A 248 26.00 2.02 16.79
C ILE A 248 25.59 3.24 15.94
N SER A 249 26.37 3.57 14.90
CA SER A 249 26.05 4.70 14.03
C SER A 249 24.74 4.47 13.28
N ILE A 250 24.51 3.27 12.74
CA ILE A 250 23.28 2.92 12.02
C ILE A 250 22.07 3.01 12.96
N ILE A 251 22.17 2.46 14.18
CA ILE A 251 21.10 2.50 15.17
C ILE A 251 20.78 3.93 15.57
N LEU A 252 21.77 4.76 15.89
CA LEU A 252 21.56 6.15 16.29
C LEU A 252 20.87 6.98 15.18
N ASN A 253 21.30 6.82 13.93
CA ASN A 253 20.63 7.51 12.80
C ASN A 253 19.19 7.01 12.62
N THR A 254 18.96 5.70 12.75
CA THR A 254 17.62 5.12 12.64
C THR A 254 16.70 5.63 13.75
N LEU A 255 17.16 5.62 15.00
CA LEU A 255 16.41 6.13 16.15
C LEU A 255 16.11 7.62 15.99
N PHE A 256 17.10 8.42 15.59
CA PHE A 256 16.92 9.86 15.38
C PHE A 256 15.83 10.16 14.34
N ILE A 257 15.89 9.51 13.17
CA ILE A 257 14.89 9.70 12.12
C ILE A 257 13.52 9.18 12.56
N THR A 258 13.47 8.06 13.28
CA THR A 258 12.21 7.48 13.78
C THR A 258 11.54 8.40 14.79
N ILE A 259 12.29 8.99 15.72
CA ILE A 259 11.77 9.96 16.70
C ILE A 259 11.19 11.17 15.97
N ILE A 260 11.91 11.73 15.00
CA ILE A 260 11.42 12.87 14.21
C ILE A 260 10.13 12.50 13.46
N ALA A 261 10.08 11.32 12.84
CA ALA A 261 8.91 10.85 12.11
C ALA A 261 7.69 10.68 13.03
N ILE A 262 7.86 10.03 14.18
CA ILE A 262 6.82 9.85 15.20
C ILE A 262 6.34 11.19 15.75
N SER A 263 7.25 12.11 16.09
CA SER A 263 6.89 13.45 16.54
C SER A 263 6.13 14.23 15.48
N THR A 264 6.53 14.11 14.21
CA THR A 264 5.86 14.79 13.10
C THR A 264 4.44 14.28 12.91
N ILE A 265 4.23 12.95 12.91
CA ILE A 265 2.89 12.39 12.70
C ILE A 265 1.97 12.67 13.88
N VAL A 266 2.45 12.57 15.12
CA VAL A 266 1.68 12.91 16.32
C VAL A 266 1.32 14.40 16.31
N LEU A 267 2.22 15.28 15.87
CA LEU A 267 1.92 16.71 15.75
C LEU A 267 0.85 16.98 14.68
N VAL A 268 0.99 16.38 13.50
CA VAL A 268 0.01 16.50 12.41
C VAL A 268 -1.37 16.02 12.88
N ASP A 269 -1.45 14.83 13.47
CA ASP A 269 -2.70 14.27 13.96
C ASP A 269 -3.25 15.10 15.14
N TYR A 270 -2.40 15.65 16.02
CA TYR A 270 -2.81 16.58 17.09
C TYR A 270 -3.46 17.84 16.54
N THR A 271 -2.90 18.45 15.49
CA THR A 271 -3.50 19.67 14.89
C THR A 271 -4.90 19.43 14.34
N PHE A 272 -5.19 18.20 13.92
CA PHE A 272 -6.47 17.84 13.33
C PHE A 272 -7.48 17.34 14.36
N TYR A 273 -7.06 16.47 15.28
CA TYR A 273 -7.94 15.89 16.29
C TYR A 273 -8.12 16.76 17.55
N GLY A 274 -7.26 17.76 17.76
CA GLY A 274 -7.24 18.60 18.97
C GLY A 274 -6.73 17.88 20.23
N GLU A 275 -6.36 16.61 20.12
CA GLU A 275 -5.91 15.75 21.20
C GLU A 275 -4.69 14.94 20.76
N ILE A 276 -3.82 14.58 21.70
CA ILE A 276 -2.63 13.78 21.41
C ILE A 276 -3.09 12.34 21.19
N VAL A 277 -3.01 11.89 19.94
CA VAL A 277 -3.43 10.55 19.53
C VAL A 277 -2.33 9.89 18.73
N PHE A 278 -2.06 8.63 19.06
CA PHE A 278 -1.20 7.78 18.24
C PHE A 278 -2.08 6.81 17.46
N VAL A 279 -2.42 7.20 16.23
CA VAL A 279 -3.40 6.52 15.37
C VAL A 279 -3.16 5.00 15.23
N PRO A 280 -1.93 4.50 15.03
CA PRO A 280 -1.72 3.06 14.88
C PRO A 280 -2.14 2.25 16.12
N ILE A 281 -1.98 2.80 17.33
CA ILE A 281 -2.43 2.14 18.57
C ILE A 281 -3.95 2.18 18.67
N ASN A 282 -4.59 3.30 18.33
CA ASN A 282 -6.06 3.38 18.31
C ASN A 282 -6.66 2.40 17.30
N PHE A 283 -6.08 2.32 16.10
CA PHE A 283 -6.47 1.36 15.09
C PHE A 283 -6.37 -0.08 15.63
N PHE A 284 -5.26 -0.43 16.29
CA PHE A 284 -5.10 -1.76 16.87
C PHE A 284 -6.09 -2.03 18.00
N ASN A 285 -6.23 -1.12 18.96
CA ASN A 285 -7.14 -1.28 20.10
C ASN A 285 -8.59 -1.40 19.67
N PHE A 286 -9.01 -0.62 18.67
CA PHE A 286 -10.34 -0.67 18.12
C PHE A 286 -10.63 -2.04 17.50
N HIS A 287 -9.74 -2.57 16.66
CA HIS A 287 -9.97 -3.83 15.96
C HIS A 287 -9.67 -5.08 16.80
N PHE A 288 -8.78 -5.00 17.80
CA PHE A 288 -8.37 -6.18 18.57
C PHE A 288 -9.49 -6.77 19.43
N ASN A 289 -10.37 -5.93 19.97
CA ASN A 289 -11.50 -6.36 20.80
C ASN A 289 -12.80 -6.60 20.01
N LEU A 290 -12.77 -6.45 18.68
CA LEU A 290 -13.93 -6.67 17.82
C LEU A 290 -13.86 -8.06 17.18
N SER A 291 -14.76 -8.95 17.63
CA SER A 291 -15.01 -10.21 16.91
C SER A 291 -15.89 -9.90 15.71
N MET A 292 -15.27 -9.83 14.53
CA MET A 292 -15.97 -9.66 13.25
C MET A 292 -15.60 -10.79 12.29
N TRP A 293 -16.56 -11.16 11.46
CA TRP A 293 -16.39 -12.12 10.38
C TRP A 293 -17.18 -11.63 9.16
N TYR A 294 -16.66 -11.95 7.99
CA TYR A 294 -17.28 -11.68 6.70
C TYR A 294 -17.01 -12.87 5.78
N LEU A 295 -17.88 -13.06 4.79
CA LEU A 295 -17.71 -14.10 3.77
C LEU A 295 -16.41 -13.85 3.00
N THR A 296 -15.57 -14.88 2.91
CA THR A 296 -14.26 -14.81 2.24
C THR A 296 -14.35 -15.35 0.81
N CYS A 297 -13.45 -14.87 -0.05
CA CYS A 297 -13.25 -15.40 -1.41
C CYS A 297 -11.82 -15.94 -1.57
N ASP A 298 -11.26 -16.51 -0.50
CA ASP A 298 -9.85 -16.90 -0.46
C ASP A 298 -9.61 -18.14 -1.32
N PRO A 299 -8.61 -18.14 -2.23
CA PRO A 299 -8.32 -19.33 -3.04
C PRO A 299 -7.92 -20.51 -2.15
N PRO A 300 -8.10 -21.76 -2.61
CA PRO A 300 -7.73 -22.95 -1.84
C PRO A 300 -6.19 -23.04 -1.74
N LEU A 301 -5.61 -22.50 -0.65
CA LEU A 301 -4.14 -22.46 -0.47
C LEU A 301 -3.58 -23.66 0.31
N MET A 302 -4.44 -24.49 0.94
CA MET A 302 -4.01 -25.47 1.95
C MET A 302 -4.28 -26.95 1.63
N SER A 303 -4.93 -27.31 0.53
CA SER A 303 -5.21 -28.71 0.20
C SER A 303 -4.12 -29.31 -0.70
N LYS A 304 -3.67 -30.54 -0.41
CA LYS A 304 -2.68 -31.27 -1.23
C LYS A 304 -3.28 -31.90 -2.49
N GLU A 305 -4.61 -32.00 -2.54
CA GLU A 305 -5.41 -32.43 -3.68
C GLU A 305 -6.55 -31.41 -3.82
N ILE A 306 -6.34 -30.37 -4.64
CA ILE A 306 -7.33 -29.34 -4.90
C ILE A 306 -7.92 -29.62 -6.27
N ASP A 307 -9.19 -29.98 -6.30
CA ASP A 307 -9.98 -29.91 -7.51
C ASP A 307 -10.31 -28.43 -7.78
N ILE A 308 -9.45 -27.78 -8.56
CA ILE A 308 -9.59 -26.36 -8.92
C ILE A 308 -10.85 -26.14 -9.77
N GLU A 309 -11.26 -27.14 -10.55
CA GLU A 309 -12.42 -27.02 -11.44
C GLU A 309 -13.74 -26.97 -10.67
N ASN A 310 -13.83 -27.69 -9.54
CA ASN A 310 -15.01 -27.73 -8.69
C ASN A 310 -14.91 -26.87 -7.42
N TYR A 311 -13.86 -26.07 -7.29
CA TYR A 311 -13.71 -25.17 -6.15
C TYR A 311 -14.74 -24.03 -6.20
N VAL A 312 -15.50 -23.86 -5.12
CA VAL A 312 -16.42 -22.74 -4.90
C VAL A 312 -16.01 -22.05 -3.61
N ASP A 313 -15.81 -20.73 -3.65
CA ASP A 313 -15.43 -19.97 -2.46
C ASP A 313 -16.58 -19.81 -1.45
N GLU A 314 -16.25 -19.42 -0.23
CA GLU A 314 -17.22 -19.31 0.88
C GLU A 314 -18.36 -18.34 0.55
N ALA A 315 -18.05 -17.20 -0.10
CA ALA A 315 -19.08 -16.26 -0.50
C ALA A 315 -20.00 -16.86 -1.57
N ASP A 316 -19.45 -17.49 -2.61
CA ASP A 316 -20.26 -18.13 -3.65
C ASP A 316 -21.09 -19.30 -3.10
N GLN A 317 -20.56 -20.11 -2.17
CA GLN A 317 -21.33 -21.14 -1.46
C GLN A 317 -22.53 -20.54 -0.72
N PHE A 318 -22.32 -19.42 -0.02
CA PHE A 318 -23.39 -18.71 0.67
C PHE A 318 -24.43 -18.13 -0.29
N TYR A 319 -24.02 -17.41 -1.34
CA TYR A 319 -24.96 -16.78 -2.28
C TYR A 319 -25.71 -17.79 -3.16
N ASN A 320 -25.17 -19.01 -3.36
CA ASN A 320 -25.86 -20.08 -4.07
C ASN A 320 -27.04 -20.66 -3.27
N ASN A 321 -26.87 -20.85 -1.94
CA ASN A 321 -27.95 -21.31 -1.07
C ASN A 321 -27.78 -20.77 0.37
N PRO A 322 -28.25 -19.55 0.66
CA PRO A 322 -28.07 -18.92 1.98
C PRO A 322 -28.68 -19.75 3.12
N HIS A 323 -29.81 -20.42 2.87
CA HIS A 323 -30.50 -21.22 3.88
C HIS A 323 -29.71 -22.47 4.29
N GLU A 324 -29.11 -23.16 3.34
CA GLU A 324 -28.31 -24.35 3.60
C GLU A 324 -26.98 -23.95 4.25
N PHE A 325 -26.34 -22.90 3.77
CA PHE A 325 -25.10 -22.38 4.34
C PHE A 325 -25.27 -22.05 5.83
N LEU A 326 -26.31 -21.29 6.18
CA LEU A 326 -26.55 -20.90 7.57
C LEU A 326 -26.84 -22.11 8.47
N LYS A 327 -27.55 -23.14 7.98
CA LYS A 327 -27.80 -24.36 8.76
C LYS A 327 -26.55 -25.21 8.97
N THR A 328 -25.66 -25.24 7.98
CA THR A 328 -24.43 -26.05 8.00
C THR A 328 -23.34 -25.42 8.87
N TYR A 329 -23.21 -24.09 8.83
CA TYR A 329 -22.09 -23.39 9.46
C TYR A 329 -22.44 -22.63 10.74
N PHE A 330 -23.72 -22.43 11.10
CA PHE A 330 -24.12 -21.71 12.32
C PHE A 330 -24.84 -22.60 13.33
N GLU A 331 -24.79 -22.19 14.61
CA GLU A 331 -25.50 -22.84 15.70
C GLU A 331 -27.03 -22.92 15.45
N PRO A 332 -27.71 -24.01 15.85
CA PRO A 332 -29.15 -24.13 15.70
C PRO A 332 -29.90 -23.05 16.51
N ILE A 333 -30.95 -22.47 15.90
CA ILE A 333 -31.77 -21.38 16.45
C ILE A 333 -32.32 -21.68 17.86
N ASN A 334 -32.61 -22.96 18.16
CA ASN A 334 -33.25 -23.39 19.41
C ASN A 334 -32.29 -24.06 20.40
N SER A 335 -30.98 -23.98 20.20
CA SER A 335 -30.02 -24.61 21.11
C SER A 335 -29.86 -23.80 22.39
N THR A 336 -30.68 -24.09 23.40
CA THR A 336 -30.52 -23.60 24.78
C THR A 336 -29.35 -24.24 25.52
N SER A 337 -28.70 -25.22 24.90
CA SER A 337 -27.48 -25.85 25.39
C SER A 337 -26.32 -25.39 24.51
N SER A 338 -25.22 -25.02 25.15
CA SER A 338 -23.92 -24.82 24.51
C SER A 338 -23.55 -26.08 23.73
N SER A 339 -23.92 -26.14 22.45
CA SER A 339 -23.53 -27.20 21.55
C SER A 339 -22.02 -27.20 21.48
N THR A 340 -21.39 -28.29 21.91
CA THR A 340 -19.94 -28.48 21.97
C THR A 340 -19.32 -28.75 20.60
N ASP A 341 -20.05 -28.52 19.51
CA ASP A 341 -19.49 -28.55 18.17
C ASP A 341 -18.63 -27.31 17.96
N LEU A 342 -17.34 -27.47 18.25
CA LEU A 342 -16.30 -26.45 18.10
C LEU A 342 -16.17 -25.90 16.66
N ASN A 343 -16.86 -26.51 15.69
CA ASN A 343 -16.80 -26.15 14.28
C ASN A 343 -17.95 -25.22 13.83
N LEU A 344 -18.99 -25.02 14.65
CA LEU A 344 -20.12 -24.14 14.30
C LEU A 344 -19.87 -22.70 14.73
N ARG A 345 -20.30 -21.76 13.88
CA ARG A 345 -20.23 -20.32 14.14
C ARG A 345 -21.39 -19.88 15.03
N LYS A 346 -21.09 -18.96 15.96
CA LYS A 346 -22.08 -18.29 16.79
C LYS A 346 -22.77 -17.17 16.02
N TRP A 347 -24.04 -16.94 16.33
CA TRP A 347 -24.80 -15.81 15.79
C TRP A 347 -24.26 -14.47 16.32
N PRO A 348 -23.96 -13.49 15.46
CA PRO A 348 -23.37 -12.22 15.87
C PRO A 348 -24.40 -11.26 16.48
N ASN A 349 -24.01 -10.34 17.34
CA ASN A 349 -24.95 -9.33 17.88
C ASN A 349 -25.42 -8.34 16.81
N TYR A 350 -24.59 -8.10 15.79
CA TYR A 350 -24.87 -7.22 14.67
C TYR A 350 -24.65 -7.98 13.36
N LEU A 351 -25.60 -7.88 12.45
CA LEU A 351 -25.51 -8.43 11.10
C LEU A 351 -25.61 -7.28 10.10
N ILE A 352 -24.62 -7.16 9.23
CA ILE A 352 -24.57 -6.13 8.18
C ILE A 352 -24.67 -6.85 6.84
N MET A 353 -25.64 -6.47 6.02
CA MET A 353 -25.85 -7.07 4.70
C MET A 353 -26.43 -6.06 3.71
N PHE A 354 -26.31 -6.36 2.42
CA PHE A 354 -27.02 -5.61 1.39
C PHE A 354 -28.49 -6.03 1.34
N GLU A 355 -29.36 -5.08 1.01
CA GLU A 355 -30.80 -5.29 0.85
C GLU A 355 -31.15 -6.43 -0.13
N ALA A 356 -30.28 -6.69 -1.11
CA ALA A 356 -30.41 -7.84 -2.01
C ALA A 356 -30.60 -9.19 -1.29
N LEU A 357 -30.04 -9.38 -0.09
CA LEU A 357 -30.15 -10.61 0.72
C LEU A 357 -31.39 -10.68 1.61
N LEU A 358 -32.14 -9.58 1.73
CA LEU A 358 -33.30 -9.51 2.62
C LEU A 358 -34.37 -10.57 2.32
N PRO A 359 -34.74 -10.85 1.05
CA PRO A 359 -35.76 -11.87 0.74
C PRO A 359 -35.37 -13.28 1.21
N ASP A 360 -34.09 -13.64 1.11
CA ASP A 360 -33.59 -14.96 1.48
C ASP A 360 -33.45 -15.13 3.00
N LEU A 361 -33.16 -14.05 3.72
CA LEU A 361 -32.83 -14.10 5.14
C LEU A 361 -33.95 -13.69 6.08
N ASN A 362 -35.04 -13.07 5.60
CA ASN A 362 -36.08 -12.50 6.47
C ASN A 362 -36.64 -13.51 7.49
N LEU A 363 -36.88 -14.76 7.06
CA LEU A 363 -37.37 -15.83 7.95
C LEU A 363 -36.39 -16.20 9.07
N PHE A 364 -35.08 -16.08 8.84
CA PHE A 364 -34.07 -16.32 9.87
C PHE A 364 -33.95 -15.14 10.83
N LEU A 365 -34.01 -13.92 10.29
CA LEU A 365 -33.93 -12.69 11.08
C LEU A 365 -35.07 -12.63 12.09
N GLU A 366 -36.29 -12.93 11.67
CA GLU A 366 -37.46 -13.00 12.56
C GLU A 366 -37.31 -14.09 13.63
N LYS A 367 -36.83 -15.29 13.26
CA LYS A 367 -36.66 -16.40 14.22
C LYS A 367 -35.57 -16.17 15.26
N LEU A 368 -34.52 -15.42 14.90
CA LEU A 368 -33.38 -15.13 15.76
C LEU A 368 -33.54 -13.79 16.51
N ASP A 369 -34.70 -13.15 16.41
CA ASP A 369 -35.06 -11.85 17.00
C ASP A 369 -34.09 -10.72 16.64
N TYR A 370 -33.69 -10.67 15.36
CA TYR A 370 -32.99 -9.52 14.79
C TYR A 370 -33.97 -8.45 14.33
N ARG A 371 -33.65 -7.19 14.59
CA ARG A 371 -34.40 -6.04 14.09
C ARG A 371 -33.51 -5.09 13.31
N GLU A 372 -34.07 -4.48 12.27
CA GLU A 372 -33.38 -3.41 11.53
C GLU A 372 -33.13 -2.24 12.47
N CYS A 373 -31.87 -1.94 12.73
CA CYS A 373 -31.46 -0.86 13.63
C CYS A 373 -30.84 0.33 12.88
N ALA A 374 -30.31 0.11 11.67
CA ALA A 374 -29.88 1.18 10.79
C ALA A 374 -29.94 0.77 9.32
N ARG A 375 -30.13 1.75 8.44
CA ARG A 375 -30.10 1.59 6.99
C ARG A 375 -29.29 2.72 6.37
N PHE A 376 -28.39 2.37 5.48
CA PHE A 376 -27.47 3.29 4.83
C PHE A 376 -27.58 3.18 3.33
N PHE A 377 -27.73 4.32 2.67
CA PHE A 377 -27.72 4.38 1.21
C PHE A 377 -26.37 3.87 0.67
N ASN A 378 -26.43 2.92 -0.27
CA ASN A 378 -25.24 2.35 -0.90
C ASN A 378 -24.88 3.08 -2.21
N SER A 379 -25.67 2.87 -3.26
CA SER A 379 -25.46 3.47 -4.58
C SER A 379 -26.72 3.35 -5.46
N HIS A 380 -26.88 4.26 -6.41
CA HIS A 380 -27.91 4.15 -7.46
C HIS A 380 -27.57 3.11 -8.52
N PHE A 381 -26.28 2.84 -8.75
CA PHE A 381 -25.81 1.92 -9.78
C PHE A 381 -24.71 1.03 -9.19
N ILE A 382 -24.88 -0.29 -9.35
CA ILE A 382 -23.91 -1.31 -8.98
C ILE A 382 -23.96 -2.42 -10.03
N ASP A 383 -22.79 -2.91 -10.43
CA ASP A 383 -22.61 -3.98 -11.40
C ASP A 383 -22.88 -5.37 -10.80
N ASP A 384 -22.50 -5.57 -9.54
CA ASP A 384 -22.74 -6.81 -8.79
C ASP A 384 -24.15 -6.84 -8.19
N TRP A 385 -24.94 -7.86 -8.56
CA TRP A 385 -26.30 -8.07 -8.05
C TRP A 385 -26.33 -8.29 -6.54
N ARG A 386 -25.27 -8.88 -5.97
CA ARG A 386 -25.14 -9.19 -4.54
C ARG A 386 -25.10 -7.93 -3.66
N ARG A 387 -24.73 -6.80 -4.26
CA ARG A 387 -24.53 -5.51 -3.59
C ARG A 387 -25.61 -4.49 -3.93
N ARG A 388 -26.75 -4.93 -4.47
CA ARG A 388 -27.87 -4.04 -4.83
C ARG A 388 -28.67 -3.59 -3.60
N GLY A 389 -29.21 -2.38 -3.70
CA GLY A 389 -30.00 -1.75 -2.65
C GLY A 389 -29.14 -1.20 -1.51
N ASP A 390 -29.80 -0.83 -0.42
CA ASP A 390 -29.17 -0.20 0.73
C ASP A 390 -28.33 -1.21 1.55
N VAL A 391 -27.37 -0.71 2.33
CA VAL A 391 -26.71 -1.50 3.37
C VAL A 391 -27.59 -1.45 4.62
N ILE A 392 -28.05 -2.61 5.08
CA ILE A 392 -28.94 -2.74 6.23
C ILE A 392 -28.16 -3.38 7.39
N ALA A 393 -28.26 -2.77 8.56
CA ALA A 393 -27.73 -3.29 9.81
C ALA A 393 -28.88 -3.82 10.68
N PHE A 394 -28.78 -5.08 11.05
CA PHE A 394 -29.67 -5.77 11.97
C PHE A 394 -29.00 -5.95 13.33
N CYS A 395 -29.72 -5.66 14.39
CA CYS A 395 -29.29 -5.79 15.77
C CYS A 395 -30.11 -6.90 16.45
N LYS A 396 -29.44 -7.78 17.18
CA LYS A 396 -30.11 -8.77 18.03
C LYS A 396 -30.65 -8.07 19.27
N ASN A 397 -31.93 -8.29 19.61
CA ASN A 397 -32.53 -7.72 20.82
C ASN A 397 -31.93 -8.26 22.12
#